data_AF-A0A954NLW1-F1
#
_entry.id   AF-A0A954NLW1-F1
#
_cell.length_a   1.000
_cell.length_b   1.000
_cell.length_c   1.000
_cell.angle_alpha   90.00
_cell.angle_beta   90.00
_cell.angle_gamma   90.00
#
_symmetry.space_group_name_H-M   'P 1'
#
loop_
_entity.id
_entity.type
_entity.pdbx_description
1 polymer ?
#
loop_
_entity_poly.entity_id
_entity_poly.type
_entity_poly.pdbx_seq_one_letter_code
_entity_poly.pdbx_strand_id
1 'polypeptide(L)'
;MHERLSDLIWEAQGETDHEAANRIFVDAEHLAQQILELEPNDARATYAVAITWYHRWPPADRQNCVEWLWKTQQIDPDFPWVPLYLGYQFFDTGNYAEAFQQFNRVNRDFFASIDHHWRNLKTDELVLVCQMRGDFDIPHIASLISLVSNYINAKAEDRAVPTEIVSAAIEPKFRERFNVNSALVAAEVIRLIVGIGDQNVFSDHLATLQSAVKNAG
;
A
#
# COMPACT_ATOMS: atom_id res chain seq x y z
N MET A 1 -20.72 17.80 -11.44
CA MET A 1 -19.26 18.04 -11.38
C MET A 1 -18.56 16.88 -10.68
N HIS A 2 -19.04 16.42 -9.53
CA HIS A 2 -18.44 15.28 -8.81
C HIS A 2 -18.37 13.95 -9.59
N GLU A 3 -19.39 13.62 -10.38
CA GLU A 3 -19.36 12.42 -11.24
C GLU A 3 -18.20 12.50 -12.23
N ARG A 4 -18.12 13.61 -12.99
CA ARG A 4 -17.00 13.84 -13.92
C ARG A 4 -15.64 13.86 -13.23
N LEU A 5 -15.55 14.40 -12.01
CA LEU A 5 -14.31 14.36 -11.23
C LEU A 5 -13.92 12.91 -10.91
N SER A 6 -14.88 12.08 -10.52
CA SER A 6 -14.65 10.66 -10.24
C SER A 6 -14.18 9.92 -11.49
N ASP A 7 -14.80 10.20 -12.64
CA ASP A 7 -14.42 9.63 -13.93
C ASP A 7 -12.98 9.99 -14.31
N LEU A 8 -12.60 11.26 -14.15
CA LEU A 8 -11.23 11.72 -14.44
C LEU A 8 -10.20 11.02 -13.56
N ILE A 9 -10.47 10.86 -12.26
CA ILE A 9 -9.56 10.14 -11.35
C ILE A 9 -9.44 8.67 -11.77
N TRP A 10 -10.54 8.01 -12.11
CA TRP A 10 -10.53 6.61 -12.55
C TRP A 10 -9.79 6.45 -13.89
N GLU A 11 -10.06 7.32 -14.86
CA GLU A 11 -9.43 7.35 -16.17
C GLU A 11 -7.91 7.54 -16.03
N ALA A 12 -7.47 8.49 -15.21
CA ALA A 12 -6.05 8.74 -14.96
C ALA A 12 -5.34 7.55 -14.28
N GLN A 13 -6.01 6.86 -13.36
CA GLN A 13 -5.45 5.68 -12.67
C GLN A 13 -5.37 4.44 -13.57
N GLY A 14 -6.25 4.33 -14.56
CA GLY A 14 -6.22 3.26 -15.56
C GLY A 14 -5.26 3.53 -16.73
N GLU A 15 -4.78 4.76 -16.88
CA GLU A 15 -3.87 5.16 -17.95
C GLU A 15 -2.44 4.66 -17.69
N THR A 16 -1.85 4.02 -18.70
CA THR A 16 -0.51 3.44 -18.65
C THR A 16 0.59 4.42 -19.09
N ASP A 17 0.25 5.39 -19.93
CA ASP A 17 1.15 6.45 -20.34
C ASP A 17 1.19 7.56 -19.28
N HIS A 18 2.34 7.74 -18.63
CA HIS A 18 2.47 8.70 -17.53
C HIS A 18 2.18 10.16 -17.96
N GLU A 19 2.45 10.53 -19.22
CA GLU A 19 2.20 11.88 -19.70
C GLU A 19 0.69 12.11 -19.91
N ALA A 20 -0.01 11.12 -20.46
CA ALA A 20 -1.46 11.12 -20.58
C ALA A 20 -2.15 11.12 -19.20
N ALA A 21 -1.73 10.25 -18.29
CA ALA A 21 -2.24 10.20 -16.92
C ALA A 21 -2.08 11.56 -16.23
N ASN A 22 -0.90 12.19 -16.35
CA ASN A 22 -0.64 13.51 -15.81
C ASN A 22 -1.59 14.59 -16.34
N ARG A 23 -1.89 14.58 -17.65
CA ARG A 23 -2.86 15.53 -18.23
C ARG A 23 -4.25 15.34 -17.62
N ILE A 24 -4.70 14.11 -17.48
CA ILE A 24 -6.01 13.80 -16.88
C ILE A 24 -6.04 14.20 -15.40
N PHE A 25 -4.94 14.00 -14.65
CA PHE A 25 -4.84 14.47 -13.26
C PHE A 25 -4.85 16.00 -13.17
N VAL A 26 -4.26 16.73 -14.11
CA VAL A 26 -4.34 18.20 -14.15
C VAL A 26 -5.79 18.65 -14.38
N ASP A 27 -6.52 18.00 -15.28
CA ASP A 27 -7.94 18.27 -15.51
C ASP A 27 -8.79 17.95 -14.27
N ALA A 28 -8.50 16.84 -13.59
CA ALA A 28 -9.15 16.44 -12.35
C ALA A 28 -8.89 17.47 -11.23
N GLU A 29 -7.66 17.95 -11.09
CA GLU A 29 -7.31 18.97 -10.10
C GLU A 29 -8.04 20.28 -10.38
N HIS A 30 -8.09 20.73 -11.64
CA HIS A 30 -8.81 21.94 -12.00
C HIS A 30 -10.31 21.84 -11.69
N LEU A 31 -10.93 20.71 -12.03
CA LEU A 31 -12.34 20.48 -11.72
C LEU A 31 -12.59 20.39 -10.21
N ALA A 32 -11.68 19.75 -9.46
CA ALA A 32 -11.77 19.71 -8.00
C ALA A 32 -11.67 21.11 -7.39
N GLN A 33 -10.77 21.97 -7.90
CA GLN A 33 -10.67 23.37 -7.46
C GLN A 33 -11.95 24.15 -7.74
N GLN A 34 -12.57 23.98 -8.91
CA GLN A 34 -13.86 24.61 -9.21
C GLN A 34 -14.98 24.14 -8.26
N ILE A 35 -14.99 22.84 -7.89
CA ILE A 35 -15.93 22.34 -6.87
C ILE A 35 -15.64 23.02 -5.53
N LEU A 36 -14.38 23.14 -5.11
CA LEU A 36 -14.00 23.76 -3.85
C LEU A 36 -14.27 25.27 -3.79
N GLU A 37 -14.33 25.97 -4.93
CA GLU A 37 -14.79 27.37 -4.99
C GLU A 37 -16.27 27.50 -4.64
N LEU A 38 -17.08 26.51 -5.01
CA LEU A 38 -18.53 26.46 -4.75
C LEU A 38 -18.84 25.83 -3.38
N GLU A 39 -18.06 24.81 -3.00
CA GLU A 39 -18.25 23.94 -1.85
C GLU A 39 -16.89 23.76 -1.12
N PRO A 40 -16.43 24.76 -0.33
CA PRO A 40 -15.06 24.76 0.25
C PRO A 40 -14.73 23.59 1.19
N ASN A 41 -15.77 22.93 1.71
CA ASN A 41 -15.67 21.79 2.62
C ASN A 41 -16.14 20.49 1.95
N ASP A 42 -16.01 20.37 0.62
CA ASP A 42 -16.24 19.10 -0.05
C ASP A 42 -15.04 18.16 0.16
N ALA A 43 -15.24 17.10 0.94
CA ALA A 43 -14.19 16.12 1.24
C ALA A 43 -13.72 15.35 0.00
N ARG A 44 -14.62 15.05 -0.94
CA ARG A 44 -14.29 14.27 -2.15
C ARG A 44 -13.41 15.09 -3.10
N ALA A 45 -13.73 16.35 -3.31
CA ALA A 45 -12.92 17.27 -4.10
C ALA A 45 -11.58 17.57 -3.41
N THR A 46 -11.58 17.76 -2.08
CA THR A 46 -10.35 17.92 -1.30
C THR A 46 -9.43 16.70 -1.43
N TYR A 47 -10.00 15.49 -1.33
CA TYR A 47 -9.29 14.23 -1.53
C TYR A 47 -8.78 14.08 -2.96
N ALA A 48 -9.59 14.44 -3.97
CA ALA A 48 -9.20 14.34 -5.36
C ALA A 48 -7.93 15.16 -5.64
N VAL A 49 -7.82 16.38 -5.10
CA VAL A 49 -6.58 17.17 -5.17
C VAL A 49 -5.41 16.41 -4.54
N ALA A 50 -5.61 15.77 -3.39
CA ALA A 50 -4.55 14.96 -2.77
C ALA A 50 -4.05 13.82 -3.67
N ILE A 51 -4.98 13.16 -4.37
CA ILE A 51 -4.69 12.05 -5.28
C ILE A 51 -3.98 12.51 -6.55
N THR A 52 -4.29 13.71 -7.07
CA THR A 52 -3.54 14.26 -8.21
C THR A 52 -2.08 14.50 -7.86
N TRP A 53 -1.79 14.97 -6.63
CA TRP A 53 -0.41 15.09 -6.12
C TRP A 53 0.26 13.74 -5.92
N TYR A 54 -0.47 12.74 -5.39
CA TYR A 54 0.05 11.38 -5.19
C TYR A 54 0.55 10.74 -6.49
N HIS A 55 -0.24 10.85 -7.56
CA HIS A 55 0.03 10.17 -8.84
C HIS A 55 0.82 11.02 -9.85
N ARG A 56 1.21 12.25 -9.51
CA ARG A 56 1.97 13.12 -10.41
C ARG A 56 3.32 12.53 -10.75
N TRP A 57 3.64 12.50 -12.05
CA TRP A 57 4.93 12.06 -12.57
C TRP A 57 5.75 13.22 -13.15
N PRO A 58 7.07 13.32 -12.87
CA PRO A 58 7.80 12.56 -11.86
C PRO A 58 7.31 12.89 -10.44
N PRO A 59 7.47 11.97 -9.47
CA PRO A 59 7.03 12.17 -8.10
C PRO A 59 7.84 13.30 -7.46
N ALA A 60 7.25 14.48 -7.35
CA ALA A 60 7.98 15.69 -6.93
C ALA A 60 7.49 16.28 -5.59
N ASP A 61 6.22 16.08 -5.21
CA ASP A 61 5.66 16.78 -4.05
C ASP A 61 4.73 15.92 -3.20
N ARG A 62 5.37 15.08 -2.38
CA ARG A 62 4.70 14.25 -1.37
C ARG A 62 4.09 15.08 -0.24
N GLN A 63 4.66 16.25 0.03
CA GLN A 63 4.22 17.13 1.10
C GLN A 63 2.82 17.68 0.79
N ASN A 64 2.59 18.16 -0.43
CA ASN A 64 1.25 18.61 -0.85
C ASN A 64 0.22 17.48 -0.73
N CYS A 65 0.56 16.26 -1.14
CA CYS A 65 -0.34 15.12 -0.98
C CYS A 65 -0.76 14.94 0.49
N VAL A 66 0.21 14.92 1.42
CA VAL A 66 -0.04 14.76 2.86
C VAL A 66 -0.89 15.91 3.40
N GLU A 67 -0.63 17.16 3.02
CA GLU A 67 -1.40 18.33 3.46
C GLU A 67 -2.88 18.24 3.03
N TRP A 68 -3.13 17.88 1.77
CA TRP A 68 -4.49 17.71 1.26
C TRP A 68 -5.20 16.48 1.86
N LEU A 69 -4.49 15.40 2.16
CA LEU A 69 -5.04 14.26 2.89
C LEU A 69 -5.43 14.65 4.33
N TRP A 70 -4.61 15.43 5.03
CA TRP A 70 -4.98 15.93 6.36
C TRP A 70 -6.17 16.87 6.30
N LYS A 71 -6.24 17.76 5.31
CA LYS A 71 -7.41 18.61 5.09
C LYS A 71 -8.67 17.78 4.82
N THR A 72 -8.56 16.72 4.02
CA THR A 72 -9.67 15.77 3.80
C THR A 72 -10.14 15.18 5.12
N GLN A 73 -9.21 14.72 5.97
CA GLN A 73 -9.54 14.17 7.28
C GLN A 73 -10.18 15.17 8.24
N GLN A 74 -9.81 16.46 8.15
CA GLN A 74 -10.42 17.51 8.98
C GLN A 74 -11.87 17.76 8.59
N ILE A 75 -12.18 17.64 7.30
CA ILE A 75 -13.54 17.82 6.77
C ILE A 75 -14.40 16.57 7.04
N ASP A 76 -13.85 15.38 6.75
CA ASP A 76 -14.49 14.09 6.94
C ASP A 76 -13.50 13.12 7.63
N PRO A 77 -13.58 12.97 8.97
CA PRO A 77 -12.70 12.09 9.73
C PRO A 77 -12.80 10.61 9.36
N ASP A 78 -13.94 10.20 8.78
CA ASP A 78 -14.23 8.82 8.42
C ASP A 78 -13.96 8.53 6.94
N PHE A 79 -13.37 9.49 6.21
CA PHE A 79 -13.06 9.33 4.79
C PHE A 79 -12.12 8.13 4.58
N PRO A 80 -12.60 7.04 3.94
CA PRO A 80 -11.98 5.71 4.10
C PRO A 80 -10.62 5.57 3.42
N TRP A 81 -10.34 6.43 2.44
CA TRP A 81 -9.10 6.42 1.67
C TRP A 81 -7.94 7.13 2.35
N VAL A 82 -8.22 8.09 3.24
CA VAL A 82 -7.19 8.91 3.89
C VAL A 82 -6.14 8.09 4.63
N PRO A 83 -6.48 7.17 5.55
CA PRO A 83 -5.48 6.37 6.26
C PRO A 83 -4.63 5.51 5.32
N LEU A 84 -5.20 5.02 4.22
CA LEU A 84 -4.46 4.22 3.24
C LEU A 84 -3.36 5.05 2.55
N TYR A 85 -3.74 6.22 2.01
CA TYR A 85 -2.80 7.05 1.25
C TYR A 85 -1.79 7.78 2.14
N LEU A 86 -2.16 8.20 3.36
CA LEU A 86 -1.19 8.69 4.34
C LEU A 86 -0.19 7.59 4.71
N GLY A 87 -0.67 6.36 4.89
CA GLY A 87 0.18 5.19 5.12
C GLY A 87 1.22 5.00 4.01
N TYR A 88 0.80 5.05 2.74
CA TYR A 88 1.71 4.97 1.60
C TYR A 88 2.74 6.11 1.59
N GLN A 89 2.32 7.36 1.81
CA GLN A 89 3.23 8.50 1.83
C GLN A 89 4.31 8.39 2.92
N PHE A 90 3.93 7.96 4.12
CA PHE A 90 4.89 7.71 5.19
C PHE A 90 5.77 6.50 4.93
N PHE A 91 5.22 5.42 4.38
CA PHE A 91 5.96 4.21 4.04
C PHE A 91 7.06 4.51 3.01
N ASP A 92 6.70 5.23 1.94
CA ASP A 92 7.61 5.55 0.85
C ASP A 92 8.73 6.52 1.26
N THR A 93 8.54 7.26 2.37
CA THR A 93 9.55 8.15 2.96
C THR A 93 10.37 7.48 4.06
N GLY A 94 10.11 6.20 4.35
CA GLY A 94 10.79 5.43 5.40
C GLY A 94 10.30 5.74 6.81
N ASN A 95 9.24 6.54 6.95
CA ASN A 95 8.60 6.87 8.23
C ASN A 95 7.66 5.72 8.64
N TYR A 96 8.26 4.57 8.99
CA TYR A 96 7.51 3.34 9.24
C TYR A 96 6.58 3.45 10.45
N ALA A 97 6.94 4.25 11.48
CA ALA A 97 6.15 4.55 12.67
C ALA A 97 4.76 5.11 12.32
N GLU A 98 4.75 6.21 11.57
CA GLU A 98 3.55 6.88 11.12
C GLU A 98 2.79 6.02 10.11
N ALA A 99 3.49 5.36 9.18
CA ALA A 99 2.88 4.46 8.21
C ALA A 99 2.08 3.33 8.89
N PHE A 100 2.67 2.68 9.90
CA PHE A 100 2.01 1.64 10.69
C PHE A 100 0.74 2.15 11.37
N GLN A 101 0.79 3.33 11.98
CA GLN A 101 -0.38 3.93 12.61
C GLN A 101 -1.50 4.17 11.60
N GLN A 102 -1.18 4.67 10.41
CA GLN A 102 -2.17 4.93 9.37
C GLN A 102 -2.74 3.63 8.77
N PHE A 103 -1.89 2.65 8.46
CA PHE A 103 -2.37 1.35 7.96
C PHE A 103 -3.25 0.61 8.98
N ASN A 104 -3.01 0.75 10.29
CA ASN A 104 -3.91 0.18 11.30
C ASN A 104 -5.28 0.87 11.36
N ARG A 105 -5.40 2.10 10.87
CA ARG A 105 -6.68 2.84 10.79
C ARG A 105 -7.49 2.53 9.54
N VAL A 106 -6.93 1.83 8.56
CA VAL A 106 -7.65 1.46 7.32
C VAL A 106 -8.90 0.65 7.64
N ASN A 107 -10.04 1.04 7.09
CA ASN A 107 -11.29 0.28 7.24
C ASN A 107 -11.31 -0.87 6.22
N ARG A 108 -11.01 -2.10 6.68
CA ARG A 108 -10.97 -3.28 5.83
C ARG A 108 -12.35 -3.65 5.27
N ASP A 109 -13.41 -3.46 6.06
CA ASP A 109 -14.78 -3.77 5.66
C ASP A 109 -15.26 -2.84 4.53
N PHE A 110 -14.85 -1.57 4.57
CA PHE A 110 -15.12 -0.64 3.47
C PHE A 110 -14.52 -1.14 2.16
N PHE A 111 -13.22 -1.48 2.13
CA PHE A 111 -12.57 -1.96 0.91
C PHE A 111 -13.13 -3.29 0.42
N ALA A 112 -13.50 -4.18 1.35
CA ALA A 112 -14.21 -5.41 1.01
C ALA A 112 -15.59 -5.12 0.39
N SER A 113 -16.32 -4.12 0.89
CA SER A 113 -17.67 -3.79 0.40
C SER A 113 -17.70 -3.23 -1.03
N ILE A 114 -16.56 -2.74 -1.52
CA ILE A 114 -16.40 -2.23 -2.89
C ILE A 114 -15.54 -3.15 -3.77
N ASP A 115 -15.40 -4.42 -3.38
CA ASP A 115 -14.64 -5.46 -4.12
C ASP A 115 -13.16 -5.10 -4.35
N HIS A 116 -12.57 -4.34 -3.41
CA HIS A 116 -11.16 -3.99 -3.40
C HIS A 116 -10.39 -4.83 -2.36
N HIS A 117 -10.63 -6.15 -2.31
CA HIS A 117 -10.03 -7.01 -1.30
C HIS A 117 -8.49 -7.04 -1.38
N TRP A 118 -7.92 -6.86 -2.57
CA TRP A 118 -6.47 -6.69 -2.74
C TRP A 118 -5.86 -5.57 -1.88
N ARG A 119 -6.60 -4.49 -1.60
CA ARG A 119 -6.12 -3.39 -0.76
C ARG A 119 -5.97 -3.82 0.69
N ASN A 120 -6.82 -4.73 1.16
CA ASN A 120 -6.69 -5.29 2.50
C ASN A 120 -5.44 -6.16 2.60
N LEU A 121 -5.22 -7.05 1.62
CA LEU A 121 -4.00 -7.87 1.56
C LEU A 121 -2.75 -7.02 1.52
N LYS A 122 -2.74 -5.98 0.67
CA LYS A 122 -1.60 -5.07 0.56
C LYS A 122 -1.39 -4.27 1.85
N THR A 123 -2.45 -3.84 2.51
CA THR A 123 -2.36 -3.13 3.80
C THR A 123 -1.77 -4.04 4.87
N ASP A 124 -2.22 -5.30 4.97
CA ASP A 124 -1.72 -6.26 5.95
C ASP A 124 -0.24 -6.62 5.70
N GLU A 125 0.17 -6.72 4.42
CA GLU A 125 1.57 -6.84 4.03
C GLU A 125 2.39 -5.67 4.57
N LEU A 126 1.94 -4.44 4.32
CA LEU A 126 2.68 -3.24 4.70
C LEU A 126 2.72 -3.01 6.21
N VAL A 127 1.68 -3.39 6.95
CA VAL A 127 1.70 -3.43 8.42
C VAL A 127 2.84 -4.32 8.91
N LEU A 128 2.97 -5.53 8.36
CA LEU A 128 4.02 -6.45 8.74
C LEU A 128 5.41 -5.93 8.36
N VAL A 129 5.55 -5.33 7.18
CA VAL A 129 6.83 -4.73 6.75
C VAL A 129 7.21 -3.53 7.61
N CYS A 130 6.24 -2.69 8.01
CA CYS A 130 6.48 -1.63 9.00
C CYS A 130 7.01 -2.21 10.30
N GLN A 131 6.42 -3.30 10.83
CA GLN A 131 6.92 -3.97 12.03
C GLN A 131 8.32 -4.56 11.84
N MET A 132 8.65 -5.05 10.64
CA MET A 132 9.99 -5.55 10.32
C MET A 132 11.03 -4.43 10.22
N ARG A 133 10.67 -3.27 9.67
CA ARG A 133 11.63 -2.19 9.36
C ARG A 133 11.70 -1.07 10.38
N GLY A 134 10.61 -0.77 11.10
CA GLY A 134 10.52 0.30 12.08
C GLY A 134 10.72 -0.17 13.52
N ASP A 135 11.00 0.72 14.46
CA ASP A 135 11.21 0.35 15.86
C ASP A 135 9.86 0.13 16.58
N PHE A 136 9.41 -1.13 16.59
CA PHE A 136 8.10 -1.57 17.05
C PHE A 136 8.21 -2.90 17.79
N ASP A 137 7.09 -3.29 18.42
CA ASP A 137 6.90 -4.64 18.94
C ASP A 137 7.27 -5.71 17.90
N ILE A 138 7.84 -6.79 18.43
CA ILE A 138 8.28 -7.98 17.69
C ILE A 138 7.11 -8.50 16.84
N PRO A 139 7.23 -8.57 15.50
CA PRO A 139 6.17 -9.13 14.67
C PRO A 139 5.95 -10.60 15.01
N HIS A 140 4.68 -11.00 15.16
CA HIS A 140 4.33 -12.38 15.44
C HIS A 140 4.41 -13.22 14.16
N ILE A 141 5.06 -14.39 14.24
CA ILE A 141 5.12 -15.34 13.11
C ILE A 141 3.73 -15.77 12.63
N ALA A 142 2.75 -15.84 13.54
CA ALA A 142 1.36 -16.14 13.19
C ALA A 142 0.76 -15.12 12.20
N SER A 143 1.12 -13.84 12.31
CA SER A 143 0.67 -12.79 11.39
C SER A 143 1.23 -13.02 9.98
N LEU A 144 2.51 -13.42 9.86
CA LEU A 144 3.10 -13.79 8.58
C LEU A 144 2.41 -15.03 7.99
N ILE A 145 2.23 -16.09 8.78
CA ILE A 145 1.56 -17.32 8.30
C ILE A 145 0.14 -17.02 7.79
N SER A 146 -0.60 -16.17 8.51
CA SER A 146 -1.93 -15.72 8.11
C SER A 146 -1.87 -14.92 6.80
N LEU A 147 -0.98 -13.94 6.70
CA LEU A 147 -0.78 -13.14 5.48
C LEU A 147 -0.50 -14.03 4.27
N VAL A 148 0.46 -14.96 4.40
CA VAL A 148 0.82 -15.88 3.32
C VAL A 148 -0.36 -16.75 2.91
N SER A 149 -1.13 -17.26 3.87
CA SER A 149 -2.31 -18.07 3.59
C SER A 149 -3.41 -17.26 2.89
N ASN A 150 -3.59 -16.00 3.30
CA ASN A 150 -4.56 -15.09 2.67
C ASN A 150 -4.19 -14.79 1.22
N TYR A 151 -2.91 -14.53 0.91
CA TYR A 151 -2.44 -14.34 -0.47
C TYR A 151 -2.67 -15.58 -1.35
N ILE A 152 -2.31 -16.77 -0.86
CA ILE A 152 -2.46 -18.02 -1.63
C ILE A 152 -3.92 -18.32 -1.93
N ASN A 153 -4.82 -18.03 -0.97
CA ASN A 153 -6.24 -18.31 -1.09
C ASN A 153 -7.05 -17.18 -1.74
N ALA A 154 -6.45 -15.99 -1.95
CA ALA A 154 -7.10 -14.87 -2.62
C ALA A 154 -7.48 -15.23 -4.06
N LYS A 155 -8.50 -14.57 -4.62
CA LYS A 155 -8.81 -14.69 -6.05
C LYS A 155 -7.69 -14.07 -6.88
N ALA A 156 -7.56 -14.43 -8.15
CA ALA A 156 -6.45 -13.97 -8.98
C ALA A 156 -6.44 -12.43 -9.13
N GLU A 157 -7.61 -11.82 -9.28
CA GLU A 157 -7.81 -10.37 -9.34
C GLU A 157 -7.43 -9.64 -8.03
N ASP A 158 -7.45 -10.36 -6.90
CA ASP A 158 -7.12 -9.80 -5.60
C ASP A 158 -5.64 -9.99 -5.20
N ARG A 159 -4.89 -10.79 -5.96
CA ARG A 159 -3.48 -11.11 -5.68
C ARG A 159 -2.58 -10.00 -6.17
N ALA A 160 -2.43 -8.96 -5.35
CA ALA A 160 -1.34 -8.00 -5.53
C ALA A 160 0.03 -8.72 -5.43
N VAL A 161 1.03 -8.23 -6.16
CA VAL A 161 2.39 -8.76 -6.05
C VAL A 161 2.97 -8.35 -4.67
N PRO A 162 3.40 -9.30 -3.82
CA PRO A 162 3.82 -9.02 -2.43
C PRO A 162 5.30 -8.56 -2.36
N THR A 163 5.63 -7.53 -3.12
CA THR A 163 7.01 -7.07 -3.33
C THR A 163 7.70 -6.66 -2.03
N GLU A 164 6.99 -6.03 -1.09
CA GLU A 164 7.63 -5.40 0.07
C GLU A 164 7.99 -6.41 1.14
N ILE A 165 7.12 -7.39 1.40
CA ILE A 165 7.43 -8.46 2.33
C ILE A 165 8.53 -9.37 1.79
N VAL A 166 8.52 -9.66 0.49
CA VAL A 166 9.58 -10.45 -0.16
C VAL A 166 10.92 -9.71 -0.09
N SER A 167 10.93 -8.41 -0.41
CA SER A 167 12.14 -7.58 -0.35
C SER A 167 12.65 -7.39 1.08
N ALA A 168 11.76 -7.27 2.07
CA ALA A 168 12.19 -7.18 3.47
C ALA A 168 12.77 -8.51 3.96
N ALA A 169 12.19 -9.65 3.58
CA ALA A 169 12.59 -10.95 4.08
C ALA A 169 13.93 -11.48 3.55
N ILE A 170 14.46 -10.92 2.45
CA ILE A 170 15.81 -11.30 1.99
C ILE A 170 16.91 -10.80 2.94
N GLU A 171 16.65 -9.75 3.74
CA GLU A 171 17.60 -9.24 4.71
C GLU A 171 17.53 -10.03 6.04
N PRO A 172 18.62 -10.68 6.50
CA PRO A 172 18.61 -11.50 7.72
C PRO A 172 18.12 -10.76 8.96
N LYS A 173 18.57 -9.52 9.16
CA LYS A 173 18.21 -8.68 10.31
C LYS A 173 16.70 -8.49 10.47
N PHE A 174 15.94 -8.48 9.37
CA PHE A 174 14.48 -8.29 9.42
C PHE A 174 13.75 -9.60 9.73
N ARG A 175 14.28 -10.75 9.30
CA ARG A 175 13.72 -12.06 9.66
C ARG A 175 13.95 -12.39 11.14
N GLU A 176 15.10 -12.01 11.68
CA GLU A 176 15.45 -12.24 13.08
C GLU A 176 14.51 -11.51 14.06
N ARG A 177 13.83 -10.46 13.60
CA ARG A 177 12.86 -9.73 14.43
C ARG A 177 11.64 -10.51 14.84
N PHE A 178 11.30 -11.62 14.17
CA PHE A 178 10.13 -12.43 14.54
C PHE A 178 10.34 -13.24 15.84
N ASN A 179 11.54 -13.17 16.45
CA ASN A 179 11.91 -13.95 17.64
C ASN A 179 11.63 -15.47 17.50
N VAL A 180 11.80 -15.97 16.29
CA VAL A 180 11.75 -17.38 15.91
C VAL A 180 12.97 -17.67 15.04
N ASN A 181 13.17 -18.94 14.68
CA ASN A 181 14.21 -19.30 13.71
C ASN A 181 14.00 -18.49 12.41
N SER A 182 15.00 -17.70 11.99
CA SER A 182 14.91 -16.86 10.79
C SER A 182 14.70 -17.67 9.50
N ALA A 183 15.08 -18.96 9.49
CA ALA A 183 14.78 -19.89 8.41
C ALA A 183 13.28 -20.20 8.29
N LEU A 184 12.53 -20.17 9.39
CA LEU A 184 11.07 -20.32 9.35
C LEU A 184 10.41 -19.15 8.63
N VAL A 185 10.85 -17.92 8.93
CA VAL A 185 10.37 -16.71 8.23
C VAL A 185 10.69 -16.82 6.73
N ALA A 186 11.92 -17.24 6.40
CA ALA A 186 12.32 -17.45 5.01
C ALA A 186 11.45 -18.51 4.31
N ALA A 187 11.15 -19.63 4.99
CA ALA A 187 10.32 -20.69 4.45
C ALA A 187 8.88 -20.23 4.18
N GLU A 188 8.28 -19.42 5.05
CA GLU A 188 6.95 -18.86 4.81
C GLU A 188 6.93 -17.90 3.63
N VAL A 189 7.96 -17.07 3.44
CA VAL A 189 8.04 -16.18 2.27
C VAL A 189 8.31 -16.96 0.97
N ILE A 190 9.06 -18.06 1.03
CA ILE A 190 9.17 -18.98 -0.11
C ILE A 190 7.80 -19.59 -0.44
N ARG A 191 7.05 -20.03 0.58
CA ARG A 191 5.70 -20.58 0.42
C ARG A 191 4.77 -19.57 -0.25
N LEU A 192 4.86 -18.29 0.13
CA LEU A 192 4.15 -17.19 -0.51
C LEU A 192 4.48 -17.11 -2.01
N ILE A 193 5.76 -16.94 -2.37
CA ILE A 193 6.21 -16.79 -3.77
C ILE A 193 5.75 -17.98 -4.62
N VAL A 194 5.94 -19.21 -4.10
CA VAL A 194 5.56 -20.43 -4.82
C VAL A 194 4.04 -20.54 -4.94
N GLY A 195 3.31 -20.23 -3.87
CA GLY A 195 1.87 -20.40 -3.81
C GLY A 195 1.08 -19.43 -4.69
N ILE A 196 1.61 -18.22 -4.94
CA ILE A 196 1.01 -17.27 -5.87
C ILE A 196 1.45 -17.49 -7.33
N GLY A 197 2.52 -18.26 -7.57
CA GLY A 197 3.01 -18.58 -8.91
C GLY A 197 4.00 -17.56 -9.51
N ASP A 198 4.60 -16.71 -8.68
CA ASP A 198 5.47 -15.59 -9.10
C ASP A 198 6.97 -15.93 -9.04
N GLN A 199 7.35 -17.20 -9.23
CA GLN A 199 8.75 -17.61 -9.10
C GLN A 199 9.68 -16.89 -10.10
N ASN A 200 9.16 -16.55 -11.28
CA ASN A 200 9.92 -15.82 -12.30
C ASN A 200 10.08 -14.33 -11.96
N VAL A 201 9.12 -13.74 -11.25
CA VAL A 201 9.18 -12.34 -10.79
C VAL A 201 10.23 -12.18 -9.69
N PHE A 202 10.36 -13.20 -8.83
CA PHE A 202 11.20 -13.17 -7.64
C PHE A 202 12.39 -14.14 -7.70
N SER A 203 12.94 -14.46 -8.88
CA SER A 203 13.99 -15.49 -9.03
C SER A 203 15.17 -15.31 -8.07
N ASP A 204 15.69 -14.09 -7.97
CA ASP A 204 16.87 -13.78 -7.17
C ASP A 204 16.56 -13.76 -5.66
N HIS A 205 15.39 -13.23 -5.31
CA HIS A 205 14.88 -13.23 -3.93
C HIS A 205 14.66 -14.67 -3.45
N LEU A 206 14.06 -15.51 -4.30
CA LEU A 206 13.79 -16.91 -4.02
C LEU A 206 15.09 -17.69 -3.79
N ALA A 207 16.11 -17.50 -4.64
CA ALA A 207 17.42 -18.12 -4.45
C ALA A 207 18.07 -17.72 -3.11
N THR A 208 17.99 -16.44 -2.75
CA THR A 208 18.51 -15.91 -1.49
C THR A 208 17.80 -16.52 -0.29
N LEU A 209 16.47 -16.58 -0.30
CA LEU A 209 15.67 -17.18 0.78
C LEU A 209 15.94 -18.68 0.91
N GLN A 210 16.04 -19.41 -0.21
CA GLN A 210 16.34 -20.85 -0.20
C GLN A 210 17.72 -21.16 0.39
N SER A 211 18.73 -20.33 0.09
CA SER A 211 20.07 -20.44 0.70
C SER A 211 20.00 -20.29 2.22
N ALA A 212 19.22 -19.32 2.71
CA ALA A 212 19.04 -19.11 4.14
C ALA A 212 18.39 -20.29 4.86
N VAL A 213 17.39 -20.95 4.24
CA VAL A 213 16.78 -22.16 4.81
C VAL A 213 17.78 -23.32 4.86
N LYS A 214 18.58 -23.51 3.79
CA LYS A 214 19.57 -24.60 3.73
C LYS A 214 20.67 -24.46 4.78
N ASN A 215 21.13 -23.24 5.06
CA ASN A 215 22.22 -23.00 6.00
C ASN A 215 21.82 -23.14 7.48
N ALA A 216 20.52 -23.30 7.78
CA ALA A 216 19.99 -23.41 9.14
C ALA A 216 19.70 -24.87 9.58
N GLY A 217 19.83 -25.84 8.67
CA GLY A 217 19.67 -27.28 8.94
C GLY A 217 21.01 -28.02 8.92
#